data_AF-A0A661ASJ9-F1
#
_entry.id   AF-A0A661ASJ9-F1
#
_cell.length_a   1.000
_cell.length_b   1.000
_cell.length_c   1.000
_cell.angle_alpha   90.00
_cell.angle_beta   90.00
_cell.angle_gamma   90.00
#
_symmetry.space_group_name_H-M   'P 1'
#
loop_
_entity.id
_entity.type
_entity.pdbx_description
1 polymer ?
#
loop_
_entity_poly.entity_id
_entity_poly.type
_entity_poly.pdbx_seq_one_letter_code
_entity_poly.pdbx_strand_id
1 'polypeptide(L)'
;NEIEDEITSYFIWVWNLKDYLKELSKFIGRDPKEIESFVNSDNSLTICADIANRLKHGDLNKSRSSLFPTLGKLNLSLTKEHLSSITFSGKEIKFDISKPNEIELTIPVYDNDGKEVGDGFKFLDAAISSWEKCFSNLITSR
;
A
#
# COMPACT_ATOMS: atom_id res chain seq x y z
N ASN A 1 -4.49 17.32 -0.52
CA ASN A 1 -4.12 16.22 -1.42
C ASN A 1 -4.81 14.97 -0.88
N GLU A 2 -6.15 15.01 -0.83
CA GLU A 2 -6.95 14.14 0.05
C GLU A 2 -6.78 12.65 -0.27
N ILE A 3 -6.72 12.29 -1.56
CA ILE A 3 -6.49 10.91 -2.00
C ILE A 3 -5.10 10.40 -1.57
N GLU A 4 -4.06 11.22 -1.65
CA GLU A 4 -2.72 10.80 -1.21
C GLU A 4 -2.65 10.60 0.32
N ASP A 5 -3.35 11.46 1.07
CA ASP A 5 -3.47 11.36 2.53
C ASP A 5 -4.27 10.10 2.94
N GLU A 6 -5.31 9.75 2.18
CA GLU A 6 -6.07 8.52 2.35
C GLU A 6 -5.21 7.27 2.07
N ILE A 7 -4.48 7.23 0.95
CA ILE A 7 -3.60 6.10 0.61
C ILE A 7 -2.54 5.90 1.69
N THR A 8 -1.93 6.99 2.16
CA THR A 8 -1.00 7.00 3.28
C THR A 8 -1.61 6.39 4.54
N SER A 9 -2.85 6.78 4.86
CA SER A 9 -3.60 6.25 6.01
C SER A 9 -3.88 4.75 5.85
N TYR A 10 -4.19 4.30 4.64
CA TYR A 10 -4.42 2.88 4.33
C TYR A 10 -3.17 2.02 4.57
N PHE A 11 -1.97 2.47 4.15
CA PHE A 11 -0.72 1.75 4.46
C PHE A 11 -0.53 1.57 5.97
N ILE A 12 -0.83 2.62 6.75
CA ILE A 12 -0.74 2.57 8.22
C ILE A 12 -1.75 1.57 8.79
N TRP A 13 -2.99 1.58 8.31
CA TRP A 13 -4.04 0.68 8.77
C TRP A 13 -3.74 -0.78 8.44
N VAL A 14 -3.37 -1.07 7.19
CA VAL A 14 -2.98 -2.42 6.75
C VAL A 14 -1.80 -2.92 7.57
N TRP A 15 -0.83 -2.06 7.90
CA TRP A 15 0.27 -2.45 8.77
C TRP A 15 -0.16 -2.73 10.21
N ASN A 16 -1.13 -1.98 10.75
CA ASN A 16 -1.66 -2.19 12.10
C ASN A 16 -2.38 -3.54 12.26
N LEU A 17 -2.86 -4.16 11.18
CA LEU A 17 -3.45 -5.51 11.24
C LEU A 17 -2.51 -6.56 11.82
N LYS A 18 -1.19 -6.37 11.67
CA LYS A 18 -0.19 -7.24 12.29
C LYS A 18 -0.40 -7.36 13.79
N ASP A 19 -0.60 -6.23 14.48
CA ASP A 19 -0.69 -6.24 15.95
C ASP A 19 -1.98 -6.92 16.41
N TYR A 20 -3.08 -6.74 15.66
CA TYR A 20 -4.31 -7.51 15.86
C TYR A 20 -4.08 -9.02 15.73
N LEU A 21 -3.42 -9.47 14.66
CA LEU A 21 -3.14 -10.90 14.44
C LEU A 21 -2.19 -11.48 15.48
N LYS A 22 -1.25 -10.68 16.02
CA LYS A 22 -0.39 -11.10 17.14
C LYS A 22 -1.19 -11.33 18.41
N GLU A 23 -2.12 -10.44 18.74
CA GLU A 23 -2.99 -10.63 19.91
C GLU A 23 -3.93 -11.82 19.71
N LEU A 24 -4.49 -11.99 18.50
CA LEU A 24 -5.29 -13.16 18.17
C LEU A 24 -4.48 -14.46 18.31
N SER A 25 -3.26 -14.49 17.79
CA SER A 25 -2.34 -15.64 17.93
C SER A 25 -2.14 -16.02 19.40
N LYS A 26 -1.87 -15.05 20.28
CA LYS A 26 -1.75 -15.29 21.72
C LYS A 26 -3.04 -15.86 22.31
N PHE A 27 -4.18 -15.27 21.96
CA PHE A 27 -5.49 -15.69 22.46
C PHE A 27 -5.81 -17.15 22.09
N ILE A 28 -5.39 -17.60 20.91
CA ILE A 28 -5.61 -18.99 20.45
C ILE A 28 -4.49 -19.95 20.83
N GLY A 29 -3.53 -19.53 21.67
CA GLY A 29 -2.44 -20.39 22.17
C GLY A 29 -1.29 -20.61 21.20
N ARG A 30 -1.12 -19.75 20.18
CA ARG A 30 -0.04 -19.80 19.19
C ARG A 30 1.04 -18.76 19.46
N ASP A 31 2.26 -19.03 19.01
CA ASP A 31 3.39 -18.10 19.18
C ASP A 31 3.20 -16.85 18.29
N PRO A 32 3.03 -15.64 18.86
CA PRO A 32 2.91 -14.41 18.07
C PRO A 32 4.14 -14.11 17.20
N LYS A 33 5.29 -14.78 17.40
CA LYS A 33 6.45 -14.69 16.50
C LYS A 33 6.18 -15.31 15.13
N GLU A 34 5.20 -16.20 14.99
CA GLU A 34 4.77 -16.73 13.69
C GLU A 34 4.29 -15.60 12.78
N ILE A 35 3.62 -14.57 13.32
CA ILE A 35 3.15 -13.41 12.56
C ILE A 35 4.32 -12.57 12.06
N GLU A 36 5.32 -12.32 12.91
CA GLU A 36 6.52 -11.57 12.51
C GLU A 36 7.33 -12.35 11.45
N SER A 37 7.39 -13.67 11.58
CA SER A 37 8.05 -14.54 10.61
C SER A 37 7.32 -14.54 9.26
N PHE A 38 5.98 -14.58 9.30
CA PHE A 38 5.14 -14.47 8.12
C PHE A 38 5.38 -13.14 7.37
N VAL A 39 5.36 -12.02 8.09
CA VAL A 39 5.68 -10.69 7.51
C VAL A 39 7.04 -10.69 6.82
N ASN A 40 8.08 -11.21 7.49
CA ASN A 40 9.43 -11.18 6.93
C ASN A 40 9.63 -12.14 5.75
N SER A 41 8.71 -13.10 5.55
CA SER A 41 8.72 -14.01 4.40
C SER A 41 7.95 -13.49 3.18
N ASP A 42 7.15 -12.43 3.34
CA ASP A 42 6.30 -11.87 2.30
C ASP A 42 6.80 -10.49 1.86
N ASN A 43 7.23 -10.38 0.61
CA ASN A 43 7.81 -9.15 0.08
C ASN A 43 6.84 -7.96 0.16
N SER A 44 5.56 -8.17 -0.16
CA SER A 44 4.54 -7.11 -0.14
C SER A 44 4.30 -6.60 1.28
N LEU A 45 4.29 -7.50 2.28
CA LEU A 45 4.19 -7.10 3.68
C LEU A 45 5.44 -6.37 4.18
N THR A 46 6.64 -6.78 3.77
CA THR A 46 7.86 -6.04 4.14
C THR A 46 7.90 -4.63 3.55
N ILE A 47 7.45 -4.45 2.30
CA ILE A 47 7.34 -3.14 1.65
C ILE A 47 6.27 -2.28 2.34
N CYS A 48 5.08 -2.85 2.59
CA CYS A 48 4.01 -2.16 3.31
C CYS A 48 4.45 -1.73 4.71
N ALA A 49 5.22 -2.58 5.42
CA ALA A 49 5.75 -2.27 6.74
C ALA A 49 6.72 -1.08 6.69
N ASP A 50 7.63 -1.07 5.72
CA ASP A 50 8.62 -0.01 5.57
C ASP A 50 7.97 1.34 5.22
N ILE A 51 7.02 1.33 4.26
CA ILE A 51 6.23 2.52 3.90
C ILE A 51 5.48 3.03 5.13
N ALA A 52 4.71 2.17 5.81
CA ALA A 52 3.93 2.57 6.98
C ALA A 52 4.79 3.10 8.13
N ASN A 53 5.94 2.48 8.41
CA ASN A 53 6.85 2.93 9.46
C ASN A 53 7.46 4.30 9.12
N ARG A 54 7.85 4.52 7.84
CA ARG A 54 8.32 5.83 7.37
C ARG A 54 7.25 6.90 7.58
N LEU A 55 6.00 6.61 7.19
CA LEU A 55 4.88 7.54 7.32
C LEU A 55 4.57 7.88 8.80
N LYS A 56 4.66 6.90 9.70
CA LYS A 56 4.43 7.10 11.15
C LYS A 56 5.52 7.92 11.83
N HIS A 57 6.77 7.74 11.42
CA HIS A 57 7.94 8.27 12.15
C HIS A 57 8.66 9.40 11.42
N GLY A 58 8.22 9.77 10.22
CA GLY A 58 8.86 10.78 9.36
C GLY A 58 10.11 10.27 8.64
N ASP A 59 10.74 9.20 9.13
CA ASP A 59 11.87 8.53 8.48
C ASP A 59 11.92 7.03 8.84
N LEU A 60 12.67 6.25 8.06
CA LEU A 60 12.85 4.82 8.23
C LEU A 60 14.30 4.47 8.54
N ASN A 61 14.59 4.24 9.83
CA ASN A 61 15.94 3.87 10.28
C ASN A 61 16.29 2.39 10.06
N LYS A 62 15.28 1.52 9.87
CA LYS A 62 15.44 0.08 9.66
C LYS A 62 14.41 -0.39 8.65
N SER A 63 14.88 -1.08 7.61
CA SER A 63 14.03 -1.62 6.54
C SER A 63 13.92 -3.14 6.67
N ARG A 64 12.71 -3.67 6.52
CA ARG A 64 12.43 -5.10 6.41
C ARG A 64 12.61 -5.60 4.98
N SER A 65 12.28 -4.77 3.99
CA SER A 65 12.42 -5.09 2.56
C SER A 65 13.87 -4.92 2.06
N SER A 66 14.72 -4.24 2.82
CA SER A 66 16.03 -3.72 2.41
C SER A 66 15.98 -2.65 1.30
N LEU A 67 14.79 -2.22 0.87
CA LEU A 67 14.61 -1.26 -0.22
C LEU A 67 14.41 0.18 0.27
N PHE A 68 14.11 0.39 1.56
CA PHE A 68 13.74 1.69 2.14
C PHE A 68 12.68 2.47 1.33
N PRO A 69 11.58 1.81 0.92
CA PRO A 69 10.65 2.36 -0.07
C PRO A 69 10.03 3.71 0.32
N THR A 70 9.70 4.50 -0.70
CA THR A 70 8.98 5.77 -0.61
C THR A 70 7.84 5.81 -1.62
N LEU A 71 6.72 6.45 -1.24
CA LEU A 71 5.61 6.69 -2.14
C LEU A 71 5.92 7.90 -3.03
N GLY A 72 5.67 7.76 -4.32
CA GLY A 72 5.63 8.85 -5.29
C GLY A 72 4.33 9.64 -5.23
N LYS A 73 4.07 10.40 -6.29
CA LYS A 73 2.83 11.18 -6.45
C LYS A 73 1.75 10.36 -7.14
N LEU A 74 0.49 10.67 -6.85
CA LEU A 74 -0.63 10.07 -7.54
C LEU A 74 -0.58 10.41 -9.03
N ASN A 75 -0.57 9.38 -9.87
CA ASN A 75 -0.61 9.48 -11.32
C ASN A 75 -1.99 9.04 -11.81
N LEU A 76 -2.54 9.81 -12.74
CA LEU A 76 -3.78 9.49 -13.44
C LEU A 76 -3.46 9.23 -14.91
N SER A 77 -3.73 8.00 -15.37
CA SER A 77 -3.55 7.61 -16.77
C SER A 77 -4.85 7.76 -17.54
N LEU A 78 -4.86 8.68 -18.52
CA LEU A 78 -5.98 8.94 -19.41
C LEU A 78 -5.59 8.65 -20.86
N THR A 79 -6.46 7.96 -21.59
CA THR A 79 -6.38 7.85 -23.05
C THR A 79 -7.36 8.83 -23.69
N LYS A 80 -7.22 9.07 -25.00
CA LYS A 80 -8.15 9.94 -25.75
C LYS A 80 -9.60 9.48 -25.64
N GLU A 81 -9.84 8.18 -25.49
CA GLU A 81 -11.16 7.58 -25.41
C GLU A 81 -11.86 7.87 -24.07
N HIS A 82 -11.09 8.20 -23.02
CA HIS A 82 -11.60 8.54 -21.69
C HIS A 82 -12.01 10.02 -21.57
N LEU A 83 -11.66 10.86 -22.55
CA LEU A 83 -11.89 12.32 -22.50
C LEU A 83 -13.11 12.71 -23.34
N SER A 84 -14.10 13.36 -22.74
CA SER A 84 -15.18 14.03 -23.48
C SER A 84 -14.80 15.45 -23.88
N SER A 85 -14.12 16.18 -23.00
CA SER A 85 -13.71 17.57 -23.25
C SER A 85 -12.46 17.95 -22.46
N ILE A 86 -11.70 18.93 -22.97
CA ILE A 86 -10.63 19.60 -22.25
C ILE A 86 -10.93 21.09 -22.28
N THR A 87 -11.11 21.70 -21.11
CA THR A 87 -11.39 23.12 -20.97
C THR A 87 -10.21 23.83 -20.32
N PHE A 88 -9.69 24.86 -21.00
CA PHE A 88 -8.63 25.73 -20.49
C PHE A 88 -9.28 26.98 -19.89
N SER A 89 -9.02 27.26 -18.61
CA SER A 89 -9.56 28.42 -17.89
C SER A 89 -8.43 29.14 -17.16
N GLY A 90 -7.71 30.01 -17.88
CA GLY A 90 -6.55 30.73 -17.35
C GLY A 90 -5.40 29.78 -17.03
N LYS A 91 -5.14 29.55 -15.74
CA LYS A 91 -4.11 28.61 -15.24
C LYS A 91 -4.65 27.22 -14.94
N GLU A 92 -5.96 27.01 -15.08
CA GLU A 92 -6.61 25.73 -14.82
C GLU A 92 -6.86 24.97 -16.11
N ILE A 93 -6.66 23.66 -16.06
CA ILE A 93 -7.06 22.73 -17.11
C ILE A 93 -8.07 21.79 -16.47
N LYS A 94 -9.28 21.73 -17.03
CA LYS A 94 -10.34 20.81 -16.62
C LYS A 94 -10.50 19.73 -17.67
N PHE A 95 -10.56 18.49 -17.21
CA PHE A 95 -10.81 17.33 -18.04
C PHE A 95 -12.19 16.80 -17.71
N ASP A 96 -13.07 16.72 -18.70
CA ASP A 96 -14.33 16.00 -18.56
C ASP A 96 -14.08 14.56 -18.99
N ILE A 97 -14.38 13.61 -18.08
CA ILE A 97 -14.09 12.19 -18.27
C ILE A 97 -15.38 11.48 -18.67
N SER A 98 -15.39 10.90 -19.87
CA SER A 98 -16.54 10.17 -20.44
C SER A 98 -16.72 8.80 -19.80
N LYS A 99 -15.62 8.17 -19.37
CA LYS A 99 -15.56 6.81 -18.84
C LYS A 99 -14.75 6.76 -17.54
N PRO A 100 -15.28 7.31 -16.43
CA PRO A 100 -14.52 7.43 -15.18
C PRO A 100 -14.10 6.08 -14.59
N ASN A 101 -14.82 4.99 -14.89
CA ASN A 101 -14.49 3.65 -14.38
C ASN A 101 -13.38 2.94 -15.17
N GLU A 102 -12.92 3.51 -16.29
CA GLU A 102 -11.84 2.96 -17.14
C GLU A 102 -10.50 3.70 -16.92
N ILE A 103 -10.45 4.65 -15.99
CA ILE A 103 -9.22 5.36 -15.65
C ILE A 103 -8.35 4.51 -14.72
N GLU A 104 -7.04 4.58 -14.92
CA GLU A 104 -6.09 3.92 -14.03
C GLU A 104 -5.41 4.96 -13.13
N LEU A 105 -5.52 4.75 -11.83
CA LEU A 105 -4.76 5.48 -10.82
C LEU A 105 -3.56 4.62 -10.41
N THR A 106 -2.38 5.23 -10.38
CA THR A 106 -1.17 4.58 -9.88
C THR A 106 -0.45 5.50 -8.89
N ILE A 107 0.26 4.90 -7.94
CA ILE A 107 1.17 5.60 -7.05
C ILE A 107 2.50 4.85 -7.06
N PRO A 108 3.50 5.31 -7.83
CA PRO A 108 4.75 4.58 -7.96
C PRO A 108 5.45 4.51 -6.61
N VAL A 109 6.09 3.38 -6.34
CA VAL A 109 6.93 3.16 -5.17
C VAL A 109 8.37 3.13 -5.63
N TYR A 110 9.22 3.92 -4.99
CA TYR A 110 10.65 3.99 -5.30
C TYR A 110 11.47 3.40 -4.18
N ASP A 111 12.56 2.70 -4.52
CA ASP A 111 13.58 2.31 -3.55
C ASP A 111 14.49 3.50 -3.15
N ASN A 112 15.47 3.22 -2.28
CA ASN A 112 16.42 4.21 -1.79
C ASN A 112 17.26 4.88 -2.88
N ASP A 113 17.45 4.22 -4.02
CA ASP A 113 18.23 4.72 -5.15
C ASP A 113 17.35 5.49 -6.15
N GLY A 114 16.05 5.63 -5.84
CA GLY A 114 15.07 6.30 -6.69
C GLY A 114 14.58 5.46 -7.86
N LYS A 115 14.86 4.16 -7.88
CA LYS A 115 14.34 3.24 -8.90
C LYS A 115 12.93 2.81 -8.54
N GLU A 116 12.02 2.85 -9.52
CA GLU A 116 10.66 2.36 -9.34
C GLU A 116 10.66 0.83 -9.12
N VAL A 117 10.04 0.40 -8.02
CA VAL A 117 9.93 -1.01 -7.62
C VAL A 117 8.50 -1.55 -7.72
N GLY A 118 7.51 -0.69 -7.98
CA GLY A 118 6.14 -1.11 -8.22
C GLY A 118 5.12 0.00 -7.97
N ASP A 119 3.87 -0.41 -7.80
CA ASP A 119 2.72 0.47 -7.59
C ASP A 119 2.14 0.25 -6.18
N GLY A 120 1.84 1.33 -5.47
CA GLY A 120 1.39 1.28 -4.09
C GLY A 120 0.00 0.67 -3.92
N PHE A 121 -0.91 0.82 -4.89
CA PHE A 121 -2.21 0.14 -4.83
C PHE A 121 -2.01 -1.37 -4.95
N LYS A 122 -1.14 -1.82 -5.86
CA LYS A 122 -0.79 -3.25 -5.99
C LYS A 122 -0.14 -3.80 -4.71
N PHE A 123 0.74 -3.03 -4.06
CA PHE A 123 1.31 -3.45 -2.78
C PHE A 123 0.28 -3.52 -1.66
N LEU A 124 -0.67 -2.58 -1.58
CA LEU A 124 -1.77 -2.63 -0.62
C LEU A 124 -2.65 -3.86 -0.83
N ASP A 125 -3.07 -4.11 -2.07
CA ASP A 125 -3.91 -5.27 -2.41
C ASP A 125 -3.21 -6.60 -2.08
N ALA A 126 -1.93 -6.71 -2.44
CA ALA A 126 -1.12 -7.88 -2.10
C ALA A 126 -0.91 -8.05 -0.59
N ALA A 127 -0.73 -6.94 0.15
CA ALA A 127 -0.60 -6.98 1.61
C ALA A 127 -1.89 -7.42 2.29
N ILE A 128 -3.05 -6.89 1.86
CA ILE A 128 -4.38 -7.31 2.35
C ILE A 128 -4.59 -8.80 2.09
N SER A 129 -4.38 -9.24 0.84
CA SER A 129 -4.48 -10.65 0.46
C SER A 129 -3.57 -11.56 1.32
N SER A 130 -2.39 -11.06 1.68
CA SER A 130 -1.45 -11.80 2.54
C SER A 130 -1.94 -11.88 3.98
N TRP A 131 -2.55 -10.81 4.50
CA TRP A 131 -3.18 -10.84 5.81
C TRP A 131 -4.38 -11.78 5.88
N GLU A 132 -5.23 -11.81 4.85
CA GLU A 132 -6.36 -12.74 4.76
C GLU A 132 -5.89 -14.20 4.78
N LYS A 133 -4.81 -14.51 4.04
CA LYS A 133 -4.16 -15.83 4.08
C LYS A 133 -3.61 -16.16 5.47
N CYS A 134 -2.92 -15.21 6.11
CA CYS A 134 -2.41 -15.37 7.47
C CYS A 134 -3.54 -15.68 8.45
N PHE A 135 -4.60 -14.89 8.41
CA PHE A 135 -5.78 -15.06 9.24
C PHE A 135 -6.45 -16.43 9.02
N SER A 136 -6.66 -16.83 7.76
CA SER A 136 -7.22 -18.13 7.40
C SER A 136 -6.39 -19.29 7.97
N ASN A 137 -5.07 -19.23 7.83
CA ASN A 137 -4.16 -20.25 8.35
C ASN A 137 -4.20 -20.34 9.88
N LEU A 138 -4.35 -19.22 10.58
CA LEU A 138 -4.46 -19.18 12.04
C LEU A 138 -5.74 -19.86 12.53
N ILE A 139 -6.87 -19.68 11.83
CA ILE A 139 -8.16 -20.21 12.26
C ILE A 139 -8.41 -21.65 11.82
N THR A 140 -7.92 -22.07 10.65
CA THR A 140 -8.16 -23.41 10.09
C THR A 140 -7.23 -24.47 10.68
N SER A 141 -6.08 -24.08 11.20
CA SER A 141 -5.10 -25.00 11.78
C SER A 141 -5.38 -25.34 13.27
N ARG A 142 -6.67 -25.35 13.64
CA ARG A 142 -7.20 -25.79 14.95
C ARG A 142 -7.76 -27.19 14.81
#